data_AF-A0A9E2LJT1-F1
#
_entry.id   AF-A0A9E2LJT1-F1
#
_cell.length_a   1.000
_cell.length_b   1.000
_cell.length_c   1.000
_cell.angle_alpha   90.00
_cell.angle_beta   90.00
_cell.angle_gamma   90.00
#
_symmetry.space_group_name_H-M   'P 1'
#
loop_
_entity.id
_entity.type
_entity.pdbx_description
1 polymer ?
#
loop_
_entity_poly.entity_id
_entity_poly.type
_entity_poly.pdbx_seq_one_letter_code
_entity_poly.pdbx_strand_id
1 'polypeptide(L)'
;QILSEMLRVDASQTAYDLAEQRYREGEDSYLVVLDAQRTLYGSQQALIRARLMRLSNLVVLYKALGGGWTEHAVAAVSPAAPDA
;
A
#
# COMPACT_ATOMS: atom_id res chain seq x y z
N GLN A 1 -0.35 8.57 -8.72
CA GLN A 1 -0.76 8.28 -7.32
C GLN A 1 0.34 7.63 -6.49
N ILE A 2 0.92 6.47 -6.84
CA ILE A 2 2.01 5.90 -6.00
C ILE A 2 3.23 6.81 -5.93
N LEU A 3 3.64 7.41 -7.05
CA LEU A 3 4.76 8.36 -7.08
C LEU A 3 4.50 9.59 -6.20
N SER A 4 3.28 10.13 -6.19
CA SER A 4 2.94 11.25 -5.29
C SER A 4 2.97 10.83 -3.82
N GLU A 5 2.56 9.61 -3.49
CA GLU A 5 2.70 9.08 -2.12
C GLU A 5 4.17 8.88 -1.73
N MET A 6 5.02 8.42 -2.65
CA MET A 6 6.47 8.28 -2.40
C MET A 6 7.12 9.66 -2.15
N LEU A 7 6.81 10.66 -2.97
CA LEU A 7 7.29 12.03 -2.76
C LEU A 7 6.80 12.60 -1.43
N ARG A 8 5.57 12.28 -1.00
CA ARG A 8 5.05 12.74 0.29
C ARG A 8 5.80 12.11 1.46
N VAL A 9 6.18 10.83 1.36
CA VAL A 9 7.03 10.16 2.36
C VAL A 9 8.38 10.85 2.46
N ASP A 10 9.03 11.09 1.32
CA ASP A 10 10.35 11.73 1.25
C ASP A 10 10.34 13.16 1.85
N ALA A 11 9.34 13.96 1.50
CA ALA A 11 9.17 15.30 2.07
C ALA A 11 8.93 15.25 3.59
N SER A 12 8.11 14.31 4.08
CA SER A 12 7.88 14.17 5.52
C SER A 12 9.09 13.62 6.28
N GLN A 13 9.94 12.82 5.63
CA GLN A 13 11.20 12.35 6.20
C GLN A 13 12.16 13.52 6.39
N THR A 14 12.33 14.33 5.34
CA THR A 14 13.15 15.55 5.38
C THR A 14 12.69 16.50 6.48
N ALA A 15 11.37 16.66 6.65
CA ALA A 15 10.81 17.50 7.71
C ALA A 15 11.09 16.94 9.12
N TYR A 16 11.02 15.61 9.29
CA TYR A 16 11.37 14.95 10.55
C TYR A 16 12.85 15.11 10.88
N ASP A 17 13.74 14.91 9.90
CA ASP A 17 15.19 15.02 10.10
C ASP A 17 15.58 16.45 10.52
N LEU A 18 14.97 17.46 9.88
CA LEU A 18 15.15 18.87 10.24
C LEU A 18 14.62 19.19 11.64
N ALA A 19 13.42 18.70 11.99
CA ALA A 19 12.84 18.91 13.32
C ALA A 19 13.71 18.27 14.41
N GLU A 20 14.23 17.06 14.18
CA GLU A 20 15.13 16.37 15.09
C GLU A 20 16.44 17.16 15.27
N GLN A 21 17.00 17.70 14.18
CA GLN A 21 18.19 18.54 14.25
C GLN A 21 17.96 19.78 15.12
N ARG A 22 16.90 20.56 14.85
CA ARG A 22 16.58 21.77 15.61
C ARG A 22 16.32 21.50 17.09
N TYR A 23 15.66 20.38 17.41
CA TYR A 23 15.49 19.97 18.80
C TYR A 23 16.83 19.66 19.47
N ARG A 24 17.74 18.94 18.80
CA ARG A 24 19.08 18.64 19.33
C ARG A 24 19.92 19.90 19.53
N GLU A 25 19.72 20.90 18.68
CA GLU A 25 20.35 22.23 18.79
C GLU A 25 19.68 23.12 19.85
N GLY A 26 18.53 22.70 20.38
CA GLY A 26 17.77 23.42 21.40
C GLY A 26 16.93 24.58 20.86
N GLU A 27 16.78 24.69 19.54
CA GLU A 27 16.01 25.76 18.89
C GLU A 27 14.50 25.56 19.00
N ASP A 28 14.03 24.30 18.90
CA ASP A 28 12.61 23.94 18.90
C ASP A 28 12.26 22.94 20.02
N SER A 29 10.99 22.92 20.42
CA SER A 29 10.46 21.95 21.40
C SER A 29 10.36 20.54 20.80
N TYR A 30 10.53 19.51 21.63
CA TYR A 30 10.36 18.10 21.24
C TYR A 30 8.96 17.77 20.67
N LEU A 31 7.95 18.59 20.97
CA LEU A 31 6.62 18.44 20.36
C LEU A 31 6.69 18.53 18.83
N VAL A 32 7.55 19.39 18.28
CA VAL A 32 7.73 19.55 16.83
C VAL A 32 8.27 18.26 16.20
N VAL A 33 9.20 17.57 16.89
CA VAL A 33 9.72 16.26 16.47
C VAL A 33 8.61 15.21 16.44
N LEU A 34 7.78 15.16 17.48
CA LEU A 34 6.67 14.20 17.57
C LEU A 34 5.61 14.43 16.49
N ASP A 35 5.30 15.70 16.19
CA ASP A 35 4.35 16.04 15.13
C ASP A 35 4.89 15.66 13.73
N ALA A 36 6.17 15.97 13.48
CA ALA A 36 6.84 15.57 12.24
C ALA A 36 6.90 14.03 12.09
N GLN A 37 7.21 13.31 13.17
CA GLN A 37 7.22 11.86 13.20
C GLN A 37 5.81 11.29 12.92
N ARG A 38 4.76 11.87 13.52
CA ARG A 38 3.37 11.47 13.28
C ARG A 38 2.98 11.65 11.81
N THR A 39 3.40 12.77 11.21
CA THR A 39 3.17 13.08 9.80
C THR A 39 3.89 12.10 8.88
N LEU A 40 5.17 11.80 9.16
CA LEU A 40 5.94 10.78 8.44
C LEU A 40 5.30 9.40 8.52
N TYR A 41 4.86 8.99 9.71
CA TYR A 41 4.18 7.71 9.86
C TYR A 41 2.88 7.65 9.04
N GLY A 42 2.09 8.74 9.06
CA GLY A 42 0.88 8.87 8.27
C GLY A 42 1.13 8.79 6.75
N SER A 43 2.20 9.41 6.25
CA SER A 43 2.57 9.35 4.83
C SER A 43 3.01 7.94 4.42
N GLN A 44 3.80 7.25 5.25
CA GLN A 44 4.21 5.87 5.02
C GLN A 44 3.01 4.90 4.97
N GLN A 45 2.06 5.04 5.90
CA GLN A 45 0.83 4.24 5.89
C GLN A 45 0.00 4.45 4.62
N ALA A 46 -0.10 5.69 4.14
CA ALA A 46 -0.82 5.98 2.91
C ALA A 46 -0.17 5.38 1.67
N LEU A 47 1.17 5.39 1.58
CA LEU A 47 1.90 4.70 0.52
C LEU A 47 1.63 3.19 0.52
N ILE A 48 1.60 2.56 1.70
CA ILE A 48 1.26 1.14 1.85
C ILE A 48 -0.17 0.88 1.35
N ARG A 49 -1.14 1.70 1.77
CA ARG A 49 -2.54 1.59 1.30
C ARG A 49 -2.66 1.77 -0.20
N ALA A 50 -1.94 2.72 -0.80
CA ALA A 50 -1.93 2.94 -2.24
C ALA A 50 -1.38 1.73 -3.01
N ARG A 51 -0.32 1.10 -2.50
CA ARG A 51 0.22 -0.15 -3.06
C ARG A 51 -0.78 -1.30 -2.95
N LEU A 52 -1.43 -1.44 -1.78
CA LEU A 52 -2.46 -2.45 -1.57
C LEU A 52 -3.64 -2.28 -2.54
N MET A 53 -4.15 -1.05 -2.70
CA MET A 53 -5.23 -0.77 -3.65
C MET A 53 -4.84 -1.14 -5.09
N ARG A 54 -3.60 -0.84 -5.52
CA ARG A 54 -3.12 -1.24 -6.84
C ARG A 54 -3.14 -2.75 -7.03
N LEU A 55 -2.66 -3.52 -6.05
CA LEU A 55 -2.66 -4.99 -6.11
C LEU A 55 -4.09 -5.55 -6.12
N SER A 56 -4.96 -5.02 -5.25
CA SER A 56 -6.37 -5.41 -5.21
C SER A 56 -7.06 -5.18 -6.56
N ASN A 57 -6.82 -4.02 -7.18
CA ASN A 57 -7.38 -3.70 -8.50
C ASN A 57 -6.86 -4.65 -9.59
N LEU A 58 -5.60 -5.09 -9.51
CA LEU A 58 -5.07 -6.11 -10.44
C LEU A 58 -5.77 -7.46 -10.26
N VAL A 59 -6.03 -7.89 -9.02
CA VAL A 59 -6.78 -9.13 -8.75
C VAL A 59 -8.21 -9.04 -9.29
N VAL A 60 -8.88 -7.90 -9.07
CA VAL A 60 -10.23 -7.66 -9.59
C VAL A 60 -10.22 -7.69 -11.12
N LEU A 61 -9.25 -7.04 -11.76
CA LEU A 61 -9.08 -7.05 -13.20
C LEU A 61 -8.87 -8.49 -13.74
N TYR A 62 -7.98 -9.26 -13.11
CA TYR A 62 -7.73 -10.66 -13.49
C TYR A 62 -9.01 -11.50 -13.42
N LYS A 63 -9.81 -11.35 -12.35
CA LYS A 63 -11.10 -12.02 -12.22
C LYS A 63 -12.09 -11.59 -13.31
N ALA A 64 -12.18 -10.29 -13.59
CA ALA A 64 -13.09 -9.74 -14.60
C ALA A 64 -12.75 -10.19 -16.03
N LEU A 65 -11.46 -10.42 -16.35
CA LEU A 65 -11.03 -10.93 -17.66
C LEU A 65 -11.23 -12.45 -17.84
N GLY A 66 -11.87 -13.14 -16.89
CA GLY A 66 -12.19 -14.55 -17.01
C GLY A 66 -11.14 -15.50 -16.43
N GLY A 67 -10.12 -14.99 -15.73
CA GLY A 67 -9.12 -15.81 -15.04
C GLY A 67 -9.68 -16.72 -13.93
N GLY A 68 -10.91 -16.50 -13.48
CA GLY A 68 -11.64 -17.40 -12.56
C GLY A 68 -12.57 -18.41 -13.24
N TRP A 69 -12.79 -18.30 -14.56
CA TRP A 69 -13.70 -19.19 -15.31
C TRP A 69 -13.05 -20.53 -15.65
N THR A 70 -11.73 -20.55 -15.89
CA THR A 70 -10.96 -21.77 -16.16
C THR A 70 -10.86 -22.70 -14.95
N GLU A 71 -10.82 -22.17 -13.72
CA GLU A 71 -10.82 -23.01 -12.51
C GLU A 71 -12.14 -23.79 -12.33
N HIS A 72 -13.28 -23.20 -12.71
CA HIS A 72 -14.59 -23.87 -12.61
C HIS A 72 -14.88 -24.79 -13.81
N ALA A 73 -14.34 -24.48 -15.00
CA ALA A 73 -14.52 -25.31 -16.18
C ALA A 73 -13.81 -26.68 -16.07
N VAL A 74 -12.69 -26.76 -15.35
CA VAL A 74 -11.98 -28.04 -15.11
C VAL A 74 -12.74 -28.93 -14.12
N ALA A 75 -13.48 -28.36 -13.16
CA ALA A 75 -14.30 -29.14 -12.22
C ALA A 75 -15.59 -29.70 -12.86
N ALA A 76 -16.13 -29.02 -13.88
CA ALA A 76 -17.35 -29.43 -14.57
C ALA A 76 -17.13 -30.58 -15.59
N VAL A 77 -15.88 -30.93 -15.91
CA VAL A 77 -15.54 -32.00 -16.87
C VAL A 77 -15.04 -33.27 -16.16
N SER A 78 -15.80 -33.77 -15.18
CA SER A 78 -15.74 -35.19 -14.84
C SER A 78 -16.82 -35.91 -15.65
N PRO A 79 -16.46 -36.67 -16.70
CA PRO A 79 -17.45 -37.42 -17.45
C PRO A 79 -18.02 -38.52 -16.55
N ALA A 80 -19.33 -38.47 -16.36
CA ALA A 80 -20.10 -39.58 -15.83
C ALA A 80 -19.71 -40.87 -16.57
N ALA A 81 -19.21 -41.86 -15.84
CA ALA A 81 -19.03 -43.20 -16.37
C ALA A 81 -20.41 -43.73 -16.79
N PRO A 82 -20.57 -44.28 -18.01
CA PRO A 82 -21.83 -44.86 -18.44
C PRO A 82 -22.08 -46.20 -17.72
N ASP A 83 -23.35 -46.46 -17.47
CA ASP A 83 -23.91 -47.62 -16.78
C ASP A 83 -23.31 -48.97 -17.25
N ALA A 84 -23.07 -49.88 -16.30
CA ALA A 84 -22.91 -51.32 -16.51
C ALA A 84 -23.63 -52.09 -15.40
#